data_AF-X1PV47-F1
#
_entry.id   AF-X1PV47-F1
#
_cell.length_a   1.000
_cell.length_b   1.000
_cell.length_c   1.000
_cell.angle_alpha   90.00
_cell.angle_beta   90.00
_cell.angle_gamma   90.00
#
_symmetry.space_group_name_H-M   'P 1'
#
loop_
_entity.id
_entity.type
_entity.pdbx_description
1 polymer ?
#
loop_
_entity_poly.entity_id
_entity_poly.type
_entity_poly.pdbx_seq_one_letter_code
_entity_poly.pdbx_strand_id
1 'polypeptide(L)'
;TIPEELRNTSQALDNLLQSVLRQGLPDSEVPIAAPYRLDDCGWVANRWAEMMPISVNLKQSLLALDNPLLRLELVQDALDELGWLK
;
A
#
# COMPACT_ATOMS: atom_id res chain seq x y z
N THR A 1 -3.08 13.77 0.49
CA THR A 1 -3.39 13.76 1.92
C THR A 1 -4.28 12.59 2.24
N ILE A 2 -3.94 11.81 3.26
CA ILE A 2 -4.69 10.62 3.69
C ILE A 2 -5.65 10.99 4.85
N PRO A 3 -6.96 10.66 4.76
CA PRO A 3 -7.91 10.83 5.84
C PRO A 3 -7.56 10.00 7.08
N GLU A 4 -8.08 10.41 8.24
CA GLU A 4 -7.83 9.73 9.52
C GLU A 4 -8.17 8.24 9.50
N GLU A 5 -9.32 7.91 8.94
CA GLU A 5 -9.85 6.56 8.85
C GLU A 5 -8.99 5.62 7.98
N LEU A 6 -8.10 6.16 7.15
CA LEU A 6 -7.21 5.39 6.27
C LEU A 6 -5.74 5.43 6.73
N ARG A 7 -5.44 6.07 7.87
CA ARG A 7 -4.06 6.23 8.37
C ARG A 7 -3.41 4.90 8.74
N ASN A 8 -4.17 3.94 9.24
CA ASN A 8 -3.68 2.58 9.54
C ASN A 8 -3.06 1.92 8.30
N THR A 9 -3.66 2.05 7.12
CA THR A 9 -3.17 1.49 5.86
C THR A 9 -1.83 2.11 5.45
N SER A 10 -1.67 3.42 5.64
CA SER A 10 -0.38 4.09 5.40
C SER A 10 0.67 3.71 6.44
N GLN A 11 0.29 3.66 7.73
CA GLN A 11 1.19 3.30 8.81
C GLN A 11 1.71 1.86 8.68
N ALA A 12 0.86 0.93 8.26
CA ALA A 12 1.25 -0.44 7.97
C ALA A 12 2.32 -0.49 6.85
N LEU A 13 2.16 0.34 5.81
CA LEU A 13 3.13 0.43 4.71
C LEU A 13 4.46 1.02 5.18
N ASP A 14 4.42 2.08 6.00
CA ASP A 14 5.62 2.66 6.61
C ASP A 14 6.33 1.62 7.48
N ASN A 15 5.61 0.92 8.35
CA ASN A 15 6.19 -0.13 9.20
C ASN A 15 6.87 -1.23 8.38
N LEU A 16 6.24 -1.65 7.27
CA LEU A 16 6.81 -2.60 6.32
C LEU A 16 8.09 -2.05 5.68
N LEU A 17 8.06 -0.82 5.16
CA LEU A 17 9.21 -0.13 4.58
C LEU A 17 10.37 -0.06 5.57
N GLN A 18 10.12 0.39 6.80
CA GLN A 18 11.14 0.47 7.86
C GLN A 18 11.71 -0.92 8.18
N SER A 19 10.88 -1.97 8.16
CA SER A 19 11.34 -3.34 8.36
C SER A 19 12.31 -3.79 7.27
N VAL A 20 11.98 -3.52 6.00
CA VAL A 20 12.82 -3.85 4.85
C VAL A 20 14.12 -3.05 4.86
N LEU A 21 14.04 -1.73 5.10
CA LEU A 21 15.23 -0.86 5.14
C LEU A 21 16.19 -1.25 6.27
N ARG A 22 15.68 -1.68 7.42
CA ARG A 22 16.51 -2.19 8.52
C ARG A 22 17.28 -3.47 8.18
N GLN A 23 16.84 -4.25 7.20
CA GLN A 23 17.59 -5.43 6.74
C GLN A 23 18.85 -5.06 5.96
N GLY A 24 19.01 -3.78 5.56
CA GLY A 24 20.21 -3.31 4.86
C GLY A 24 20.34 -3.86 3.45
N LEU A 25 19.22 -4.22 2.81
CA LEU A 25 19.21 -4.64 1.41
C LEU A 25 19.73 -3.51 0.51
N PRO A 26 20.43 -3.82 -0.58
CA PRO A 26 20.76 -2.85 -1.62
C PRO A 26 19.48 -2.16 -2.13
N ASP A 27 19.56 -0.88 -2.49
CA ASP A 27 18.40 -0.13 -3.02
C ASP A 27 17.72 -0.81 -4.21
N SER A 28 18.48 -1.54 -5.04
CA SER A 28 17.97 -2.32 -6.17
C SER A 28 17.10 -3.52 -5.77
N GLU A 29 17.18 -3.96 -4.52
CA GLU A 29 16.45 -5.10 -3.98
C GLU A 29 15.28 -4.66 -3.09
N VAL A 30 15.16 -3.37 -2.79
CA VAL A 30 14.00 -2.83 -2.08
C VAL A 30 12.81 -2.80 -3.05
N PRO A 31 11.71 -3.52 -2.78
CA PRO A 31 10.58 -3.65 -3.72
C PRO A 31 9.80 -2.35 -3.91
N ILE A 32 10.06 -1.33 -3.07
CA ILE A 32 9.42 -0.02 -3.11
C ILE A 32 10.51 1.04 -3.27
N ALA A 33 10.56 1.67 -4.43
CA ALA A 33 11.51 2.73 -4.72
C ALA A 33 11.10 4.07 -4.08
N ALA A 34 12.10 4.83 -3.61
CA ALA A 34 11.95 6.23 -3.19
C ALA A 34 11.68 7.16 -4.40
N PRO A 35 11.07 8.35 -4.20
CA PRO A 35 10.63 8.93 -2.93
C PRO A 35 9.32 8.32 -2.41
N TYR A 36 9.27 8.05 -1.11
CA TYR A 36 8.08 7.53 -0.44
C TYR A 36 7.04 8.63 -0.25
N ARG A 37 5.78 8.35 -0.61
CA ARG A 37 4.65 9.31 -0.50
C ARG A 37 3.57 8.74 0.40
N LEU A 38 3.92 8.56 1.67
CA LEU A 38 3.05 7.98 2.69
C LEU A 38 1.88 8.89 3.10
N ASP A 39 1.79 10.10 2.55
CA ASP A 39 0.70 11.05 2.70
C ASP A 39 -0.21 11.13 1.44
N ASP A 40 0.05 10.32 0.42
CA ASP A 40 -0.68 10.30 -0.85
C ASP A 40 -1.49 9.00 -0.98
N CYS A 41 -2.81 9.13 -1.11
CA CYS A 41 -3.71 7.97 -1.20
C CYS A 41 -3.40 7.09 -2.41
N GLY A 42 -3.14 7.70 -3.57
CA GLY A 42 -2.90 6.96 -4.81
C GLY A 42 -1.60 6.19 -4.74
N TRP A 43 -0.56 6.81 -4.19
CA TRP A 43 0.73 6.15 -4.00
C TRP A 43 0.63 4.97 -3.03
N VAL A 44 0.06 5.17 -1.84
CA VAL A 44 -0.09 4.10 -0.83
C VAL A 44 -0.95 2.95 -1.37
N ALA A 45 -2.09 3.26 -2.00
CA ALA A 45 -2.97 2.25 -2.58
C ALA A 45 -2.27 1.42 -3.67
N ASN A 46 -1.49 2.05 -4.54
CA ASN A 46 -0.79 1.35 -5.62
C ASN A 46 0.30 0.42 -5.09
N ARG A 47 1.07 0.84 -4.07
CA ARG A 47 2.09 -0.02 -3.45
C ARG A 47 1.47 -1.26 -2.82
N TRP A 48 0.35 -1.10 -2.10
CA TRP A 48 -0.36 -2.24 -1.57
C TRP A 48 -0.94 -3.14 -2.66
N ALA A 49 -1.59 -2.57 -3.68
CA ALA A 49 -2.14 -3.35 -4.79
C ALA A 49 -1.08 -4.19 -5.51
N GLU A 50 0.15 -3.70 -5.62
CA GLU A 50 1.27 -4.44 -6.19
C GLU A 50 1.70 -5.61 -5.29
N MET A 51 1.77 -5.42 -3.97
CA MET A 51 2.29 -6.41 -3.00
C MET A 51 1.26 -7.45 -2.54
N MET A 52 -0.03 -7.11 -2.51
CA MET A 52 -1.06 -8.01 -2.01
C MET A 52 -1.15 -9.31 -2.84
N PRO A 53 -1.34 -10.47 -2.19
CA PRO A 53 -1.50 -11.77 -2.84
C PRO A 53 -2.94 -11.96 -3.35
N ILE A 54 -3.45 -10.98 -4.10
CA ILE A 54 -4.80 -10.99 -4.68
C ILE A 54 -4.78 -11.45 -6.14
N SER A 55 -5.94 -11.83 -6.66
CA SER A 55 -6.07 -12.22 -8.07
C SER A 55 -5.66 -11.07 -9.00
N VAL A 56 -5.12 -11.41 -10.17
CA VAL A 56 -4.72 -10.41 -11.19
C VAL A 56 -5.90 -9.54 -11.60
N ASN A 57 -7.10 -10.11 -11.71
CA ASN A 57 -8.29 -9.37 -12.09
C ASN A 57 -8.72 -8.36 -11.01
N LEU A 58 -8.63 -8.72 -9.73
CA LEU A 58 -8.89 -7.79 -8.63
C LEU A 58 -7.84 -6.66 -8.60
N LYS A 59 -6.56 -7.00 -8.77
CA LYS A 59 -5.47 -6.02 -8.86
C LYS A 59 -5.69 -5.03 -10.01
N GLN A 60 -6.06 -5.50 -11.19
CA GLN A 60 -6.38 -4.66 -12.35
C GLN A 60 -7.57 -3.75 -12.06
N SER A 61 -8.63 -4.28 -11.44
CA SER A 61 -9.81 -3.51 -11.06
C SER A 61 -9.45 -2.38 -10.08
N LEU A 62 -8.65 -2.65 -9.05
CA LEU A 62 -8.16 -1.62 -8.12
C LEU A 62 -7.31 -0.56 -8.82
N LEU A 63 -6.33 -0.98 -9.64
CA LEU A 63 -5.42 -0.06 -10.32
C LEU A 63 -6.09 0.79 -11.41
N ALA A 64 -7.26 0.39 -11.90
CA ALA A 64 -8.07 1.12 -12.87
C ALA A 64 -8.93 2.24 -12.24
N LEU A 65 -9.05 2.32 -10.91
CA LEU A 65 -9.94 3.29 -10.23
C LEU A 65 -9.37 4.71 -10.23
N ASP A 66 -9.88 5.63 -11.05
CA ASP A 66 -9.36 7.00 -11.13
C ASP A 66 -9.37 7.77 -9.79
N ASN A 67 -10.29 7.45 -8.89
CA ASN A 67 -10.35 8.07 -7.57
C ASN A 67 -9.36 7.41 -6.59
N PRO A 68 -8.26 8.10 -6.19
CA PRO A 68 -7.24 7.53 -5.32
C PRO A 68 -7.73 7.30 -3.89
N LEU A 69 -8.72 8.07 -3.43
CA LEU A 69 -9.30 7.89 -2.10
C LEU A 69 -10.10 6.59 -2.04
N LEU A 70 -11.05 6.41 -2.98
CA LEU A 70 -11.84 5.19 -3.09
C LEU A 70 -10.96 3.96 -3.30
N ARG A 71 -9.88 4.11 -4.09
CA ARG A 71 -8.90 3.03 -4.28
C ARG A 71 -8.25 2.63 -2.96
N LEU A 72 -7.87 3.60 -2.12
CA LEU A 72 -7.26 3.33 -0.81
C LEU A 72 -8.25 2.71 0.18
N GLU A 73 -9.53 3.11 0.15
CA GLU A 73 -10.60 2.48 0.94
C GLU A 73 -10.72 0.99 0.62
N LEU A 74 -10.84 0.64 -0.66
CA LEU A 74 -10.95 -0.77 -1.08
C LEU A 74 -9.68 -1.59 -0.82
N VAL A 75 -8.52 -0.93 -0.87
CA VAL A 75 -7.26 -1.54 -0.45
C VAL A 75 -7.25 -1.81 1.06
N GLN A 76 -7.76 -0.90 1.88
CA GLN A 76 -7.88 -1.14 3.32
C GLN A 76 -8.77 -2.36 3.60
N ASP A 77 -9.95 -2.40 2.98
CA ASP A 77 -10.88 -3.53 3.13
C ASP A 77 -10.21 -4.87 2.78
N ALA A 78 -9.48 -4.91 1.65
CA ALA A 78 -8.75 -6.10 1.23
C ALA A 78 -7.64 -6.50 2.22
N LEU A 79 -6.92 -5.53 2.79
CA LEU A 79 -5.89 -5.81 3.79
C LEU A 79 -6.50 -6.30 5.11
N ASP A 80 -7.66 -5.79 5.51
CA ASP A 80 -8.41 -6.27 6.67
C ASP A 80 -8.89 -7.71 6.48
N GLU A 81 -9.41 -8.05 5.29
CA GLU A 81 -9.80 -9.41 4.92
C GLU A 81 -8.60 -10.39 4.95
N LEU A 82 -7.42 -9.92 4.51
CA LEU A 82 -6.17 -10.66 4.61
C LEU A 82 -5.61 -10.73 6.06
N GLY A 83 -6.15 -9.92 6.97
CA GLY A 83 -5.71 -9.81 8.36
C GLY A 83 -4.38 -9.08 8.54
N TRP A 84 -3.99 -8.23 7.58
CA TRP A 84 -2.69 -7.52 7.55
C TRP A 84 -2.71 -6.17 8.28
N LEU A 85 -3.87 -5.69 8.72
CA LEU A 85 -4.04 -4.44 9.47
C LEU A 85 -4.31 -4.63 10.97
N LYS A 86 -4.14 -5.85 11.49
CA LYS A 86 -4.34 -6.19 12.90
C LYS A 86 -3.18 -5.75 13.80
#